data_AF-A0A7W7K0D3-F1
#
_entry.id   AF-A0A7W7K0D3-F1
#
_cell.length_a   1.000
_cell.length_b   1.000
_cell.length_c   1.000
_cell.angle_alpha   90.00
_cell.angle_beta   90.00
_cell.angle_gamma   90.00
#
_symmetry.space_group_name_H-M   'P 1'
#
loop_
_entity.id
_entity.type
_entity.pdbx_description
1 polymer ?
#
loop_
_entity_poly.entity_id
_entity_poly.type
_entity_poly.pdbx_seq_one_letter_code
_entity_poly.pdbx_strand_id
1 'polypeptide(L)' 'MPATPDPEPHPLFTPQTARATLRAGKFVMEAEARATPIGLLAIGGMVAAILLSVPPILHAGRARKTLPSPRD' A
#
# COMPACT_ATOMS: atom_id res chain seq x y z
N MET A 1 5.89 30.84 33.45
CA MET A 1 5.09 30.09 32.45
C MET A 1 5.19 28.62 32.82
N PRO A 2 4.06 27.90 33.03
CA PRO A 2 4.12 26.45 33.14
C PRO A 2 4.60 25.86 31.80
N ALA A 3 5.50 24.89 31.85
CA ALA A 3 5.93 24.13 30.68
C ALA A 3 4.70 23.40 30.12
N THR A 4 4.39 23.61 28.83
CA THR A 4 3.41 22.79 28.13
C THR A 4 3.95 21.37 28.03
N PRO A 5 3.18 20.33 28.39
CA PRO A 5 3.64 18.95 28.24
C PRO A 5 3.96 18.68 26.77
N ASP A 6 5.15 18.11 26.52
CA ASP A 6 5.52 17.65 25.18
C ASP A 6 4.51 16.61 24.70
N PRO A 7 4.08 16.66 23.42
CA PRO A 7 3.15 15.69 22.89
C PRO A 7 3.77 14.29 22.94
N GLU A 8 3.14 13.38 23.67
CA GLU A 8 3.59 11.99 23.75
C GLU A 8 3.65 11.36 22.35
N PRO A 9 4.71 10.59 22.02
CA PRO A 9 4.85 9.95 20.72
C PRO A 9 3.69 8.99 20.43
N HIS A 10 2.85 9.34 19.45
CA HIS A 10 1.75 8.48 19.04
C HIS A 10 2.28 7.19 18.37
N PRO A 11 1.81 6.00 18.78
CA PRO A 11 2.38 4.71 18.37
C PRO A 11 2.26 4.43 16.86
N LEU A 12 1.26 5.03 16.19
CA LEU A 12 1.06 4.88 14.75
C LEU A 12 2.09 5.63 13.89
N PHE A 13 2.74 6.63 14.47
CA PHE A 13 3.75 7.46 13.81
C PHE A 13 5.17 7.09 14.22
N THR A 14 5.33 6.21 15.22
CA THR A 14 6.64 5.73 15.66
C THR A 14 7.25 4.83 14.57
N PRO A 15 8.43 5.17 14.02
CA PRO A 15 9.09 4.35 13.01
C PRO A 15 9.46 2.97 13.56
N GLN A 16 9.06 1.92 12.86
CA GLN A 16 9.49 0.55 13.14
C GLN A 16 10.56 0.16 12.14
N THR A 17 11.64 -0.43 12.65
CA THR A 17 12.79 -0.83 11.83
C THR A 17 12.76 -2.34 11.67
N ALA A 18 12.62 -2.82 10.43
CA ALA A 18 12.72 -4.24 10.09
C ALA A 18 14.03 -4.46 9.33
N ARG A 19 14.85 -5.40 9.81
CA ARG A 19 16.09 -5.80 9.12
C ARG A 19 15.88 -7.16 8.46
N ALA A 20 16.14 -7.22 7.16
CA ALA A 20 16.17 -8.46 6.40
C ALA A 20 17.63 -8.76 6.05
N THR A 21 18.09 -9.96 6.42
CA THR A 21 19.42 -10.45 6.06
C THR A 21 19.23 -11.57 5.05
N LEU A 22 19.73 -11.39 3.83
CA LEU A 22 19.69 -12.38 2.77
C LEU A 22 21.09 -12.97 2.62
N ARG A 23 21.21 -14.30 2.73
CA ARG A 23 22.47 -15.02 2.53
C ARG A 23 22.34 -15.96 1.33
N ALA A 24 23.22 -15.81 0.35
CA ALA A 24 23.29 -16.64 -0.85
C ALA A 24 24.74 -17.04 -1.13
N GLY A 25 25.12 -18.26 -0.74
CA GLY A 25 26.51 -18.72 -0.83
C GLY A 25 27.46 -17.86 0.01
N LYS A 26 28.40 -17.16 -0.65
CA LYS A 26 29.35 -16.23 -0.01
C LYS A 26 28.81 -14.80 0.08
N PHE A 27 27.66 -14.51 -0.52
CA PHE A 27 27.07 -13.18 -0.51
C PHE A 27 26.14 -13.02 0.70
N VAL A 28 26.34 -11.93 1.43
CA VAL A 28 25.47 -11.49 2.52
C VAL A 28 24.97 -10.10 2.13
N MET A 29 23.65 -9.94 2.05
CA MET A 29 23.00 -8.67 1.78
C MET A 29 22.11 -8.30 2.97
N GLU A 30 22.37 -7.13 3.54
CA GLU A 30 21.56 -6.56 4.61
C GLU A 30 20.66 -5.47 4.02
N ALA A 31 19.36 -5.58 4.28
CA ALA A 31 18.38 -4.57 3.95
C ALA A 31 17.71 -4.09 5.25
N GLU A 32 17.85 -2.81 5.57
CA GLU A 32 17.13 -2.16 6.66
C GLU A 32 15.95 -1.38 6.08
N ALA A 33 14.73 -1.77 6.41
CA ALA A 33 13.52 -1.05 6.07
C ALA A 33 13.00 -0.33 7.31
N ARG A 34 12.78 0.98 7.20
CA ARG A 34 12.06 1.77 8.21
C ARG A 34 10.66 2.05 7.70
N ALA A 35 9.66 1.61 8.43
CA ALA A 35 8.27 1.82 8.08
C ALA A 35 7.49 2.27 9.31
N THR A 36 6.57 3.22 9.14
CA THR A 36 5.59 3.56 10.17
C THR A 36 4.32 2.73 9.94
N PRO A 37 3.60 2.32 11.01
CA PRO A 37 2.32 1.63 10.85
C PRO A 37 1.33 2.41 9.96
N ILE A 38 1.28 3.74 10.11
CA ILE A 38 0.42 4.59 9.29
C ILE A 38 0.86 4.60 7.81
N GLY A 39 2.17 4.57 7.54
CA GLY A 39 2.70 4.53 6.18
C GLY A 39 2.38 3.20 5.48
N LEU A 40 2.49 2.08 6.20
CA LEU A 40 2.08 0.77 5.67
C LEU A 40 0.59 0.72 5.34
N LEU A 41 -0.26 1.26 6.22
CA LEU A 41 -1.70 1.35 5.98
C LEU A 41 -2.01 2.20 4.75
N ALA A 42 -1.35 3.35 4.60
CA ALA A 42 -1.53 4.25 3.46
C ALA A 42 -1.15 3.57 2.13
N ILE A 43 0.01 2.90 2.08
CA ILE A 43 0.46 2.16 0.89
C ILE A 43 -0.50 1.01 0.59
N GLY A 44 -0.90 0.23 1.60
CA GLY A 44 -1.85 -0.86 1.43
C GLY A 44 -3.20 -0.39 0.88
N GLY A 45 -3.73 0.72 1.43
CA GLY A 45 -4.95 1.34 0.93
C GLY A 45 -4.83 1.85 -0.50
N MET A 46 -3.70 2.47 -0.85
CA MET A 46 -3.43 2.93 -2.21
C MET A 46 -3.40 1.77 -3.21
N VAL A 47 -2.66 0.71 -2.90
CA VAL A 47 -2.57 -0.49 -3.76
C VAL A 47 -3.94 -1.15 -3.90
N ALA A 48 -4.69 -1.30 -2.80
CA ALA A 48 -6.04 -1.85 -2.84
C ALA A 48 -6.97 -1.02 -3.74
N ALA A 49 -6.93 0.32 -3.63
CA ALA A 49 -7.73 1.20 -4.49
C ALA A 49 -7.40 1.04 -5.98
N ILE A 50 -6.11 0.91 -6.32
CA ILE A 50 -5.66 0.67 -7.70
C ILE A 50 -6.22 -0.67 -8.19
N LEU A 51 -6.02 -1.75 -7.45
CA LEU A 51 -6.50 -3.08 -7.85
C LEU A 51 -8.03 -3.15 -7.97
N LEU A 52 -8.74 -2.48 -7.06
CA LEU A 52 -10.21 -2.46 -7.05
C LEU A 52 -10.81 -1.60 -8.19
N SER A 53 -10.03 -0.70 -8.78
CA SER A 53 -10.46 0.09 -9.95
C SER A 53 -10.58 -0.73 -11.24
N VAL A 54 -9.87 -1.86 -11.35
CA VAL A 54 -9.80 -2.66 -12.59
C VAL A 54 -11.11 -3.40 -12.94
N PRO A 55 -11.77 -4.14 -12.02
CA PRO A 55 -12.99 -4.86 -12.32
C PRO A 55 -14.13 -4.04 -12.96
N PRO A 56 -14.51 -2.84 -12.47
CA PRO A 56 -15.56 -2.05 -13.10
C PRO A 56 -15.18 -1.57 -14.51
N ILE A 57 -13.91 -1.25 -14.76
CA ILE A 57 -13.41 -0.88 -16.10
C ILE A 57 -13.60 -2.04 -17.08
N LEU A 58 -13.22 -3.25 -16.67
CA LEU A 58 -13.39 -4.45 -17.48
C LEU A 58 -14.87 -4.81 -17.68
N HIS A 59 -15.71 -4.61 -16.67
CA HIS A 59 -17.15 -4.85 -16.76
C HIS A 59 -17.82 -3.90 -17.76
N ALA A 60 -17.51 -2.60 -17.71
CA ALA A 60 -18.01 -1.61 -18.67
C ALA A 60 -17.50 -1.87 -20.11
N GLY A 61 -16.30 -2.44 -20.26
CA GLY A 61 -15.80 -2.88 -21.56
C GLY A 61 -16.59 -4.07 -22.13
N ARG A 62 -16.93 -5.05 -21.30
CA ARG A 62 -17.72 -6.23 -21.72
C ARG A 62 -19.17 -5.89 -22.05
N ALA A 63 -19.82 -5.04 -21.27
CA ALA A 63 -21.21 -4.63 -21.49
C ALA A 63 -21.41 -3.95 -22.86
N ARG A 64 -20.39 -3.25 -23.37
CA ARG A 64 -20.42 -2.64 -24.71
C ARG A 64 -20.36 -3.66 -25.84
N LYS A 65 -19.72 -4.81 -25.63
CA LYS A 65 -19.59 -5.86 -26.64
C LYS A 65 -20.85 -6.70 -26.79
N THR A 66 -21.73 -6.69 -25.79
CA THR A 66 -22.98 -7.48 -25.75
C THR A 66 -24.21 -6.72 -26.24
N LEU A 67 -24.08 -5.45 -26.66
CA LEU A 67 -25.18 -4.74 -27.31
C LEU A 67 -25.49 -5.39 -28.66
N PRO A 68 -26.68 -5.99 -28.86
CA PRO A 68 -27.06 -6.51 -30.15
C PRO A 68 -27.08 -5.36 -31.16
N SER A 69 -26.48 -5.57 -32.33
CA SER A 69 -26.52 -4.62 -33.45
C SER A 69 -27.98 -4.37 -33.82
N PRO A 70 -28.49 -3.12 -33.78
CA PRO A 70 -29.86 -2.81 -34.18
C PRO A 70 -30.03 -2.87 -35.71
N ARG A 71 -29.87 -4.05 -36.31
CA ARG A 71 -30.28 -4.36 -37.69
C ARG A 71 -30.51 -5.87 -37.81
N ASP A 72 -31.79 -6.24 -37.82
CA ASP A 72 -32.43 -7.18 -38.76
C ASP A 72 -33.93 -6.85 -38.78
#